data_AF-A0AAV0P4T2-F1
#
_entry.id   AF-A0AAV0P4T2-F1
#
_cell.length_a   1.000
_cell.length_b   1.000
_cell.length_c   1.000
_cell.angle_alpha   90.00
_cell.angle_beta   90.00
_cell.angle_gamma   90.00
#
_symmetry.space_group_name_H-M   'P 1'
#
loop_
_entity.id
_entity.type
_entity.pdbx_description
1 polymer ?
#
loop_
_entity_poly.entity_id
_entity_poly.type
_entity_poly.pdbx_seq_one_letter_code
_entity_poly.pdbx_strand_id
1 'polypeptide(L)'
;MPYSTQKKSSRDKISSSRPNLGRRTPLSFDPSVVSTPRSSYRAVITSPALKSTARASNSNRQKIEEEKDKAAAGVLLKLGFVLILILASETVFSMWVTSALKPVFTADSVRAAGERSRVVKGGLSGRLMYVQNQLRNFAPGVRVSNCSFKDSAWKINHNGLLLSSHCMLYKSGTEEVKIWGWPLQTAGLIKTGISSRSFTVLSGRVTEWADGKIGYVIRRGNASWVQKQWSGSVVQLDPNTWVLEYGRSWIVADDKPRGVLSSLVAELVKIRVSSLLKTMNSVSIFEETYSSLFNGHGQMKKNFPT
;
A
#
# COMPACT_ATOMS: atom_id res chain seq x y z
N MET A 1 -45.20 -20.87 35.08
CA MET A 1 -44.50 -21.51 36.23
C MET A 1 -45.57 -22.18 37.10
N PRO A 2 -45.33 -23.40 37.65
CA PRO A 2 -44.30 -23.63 38.67
C PRO A 2 -43.27 -24.72 38.34
N TYR A 3 -42.28 -24.76 39.24
CA TYR A 3 -40.97 -25.42 39.25
C TYR A 3 -40.98 -26.82 39.87
N SER A 4 -39.95 -27.63 39.55
CA SER A 4 -38.97 -28.26 40.49
C SER A 4 -38.38 -29.55 39.84
N THR A 5 -37.10 -29.56 39.42
CA THR A 5 -35.82 -29.87 40.10
C THR A 5 -35.32 -31.31 39.95
N GLN A 6 -34.15 -31.39 39.29
CA GLN A 6 -32.94 -32.17 39.60
C GLN A 6 -33.04 -33.68 39.86
N LYS A 7 -32.40 -34.44 38.96
CA LYS A 7 -31.56 -35.59 39.33
C LYS A 7 -30.19 -35.51 38.64
N LYS A 8 -29.16 -35.56 39.48
CA LYS A 8 -27.73 -35.74 39.18
C LYS A 8 -27.40 -37.23 39.32
N SER A 9 -26.58 -37.75 38.40
CA SER A 9 -25.66 -38.87 38.58
C SER A 9 -24.64 -38.76 37.45
N SER A 10 -23.41 -38.27 37.65
CA SER A 10 -22.25 -38.84 38.35
C SER A 10 -21.29 -39.54 37.39
N ARG A 11 -20.13 -38.89 37.23
CA ARG A 11 -18.80 -39.46 37.00
C ARG A 11 -18.61 -40.35 35.77
N ASP A 12 -17.99 -39.73 34.75
CA ASP A 12 -16.80 -40.31 34.14
C ASP A 12 -15.71 -39.23 34.01
N LYS A 13 -14.62 -39.46 34.75
CA LYS A 13 -13.31 -38.85 34.53
C LYS A 13 -12.64 -39.68 33.43
N ILE A 14 -12.18 -39.06 32.34
CA ILE A 14 -10.85 -39.33 31.75
C ILE A 14 -10.39 -38.05 31.04
N SER A 15 -9.32 -37.48 31.61
CA SER A 15 -8.21 -36.73 31.02
C SER A 15 -8.37 -36.14 29.60
N SER A 16 -8.40 -34.80 29.51
CA SER A 16 -8.03 -34.09 28.28
C SER A 16 -6.49 -34.10 28.14
N SER A 17 -5.98 -34.82 27.16
CA SER A 17 -4.57 -34.82 26.77
C SER A 17 -4.12 -33.41 26.36
N ARG A 18 -3.21 -32.82 27.15
CA ARG A 18 -2.45 -31.63 26.76
C ARG A 18 -1.64 -31.98 25.50
N PRO A 19 -1.58 -31.11 24.47
CA PRO A 19 -0.49 -31.19 23.51
C PRO A 19 0.81 -30.97 24.29
N ASN A 20 1.73 -31.94 24.20
CA ASN A 20 3.05 -31.87 24.79
C ASN A 20 3.74 -30.60 24.31
N LEU A 21 3.70 -29.56 25.14
CA LEU A 21 4.59 -28.42 25.07
C LEU A 21 5.98 -28.98 25.43
N GLY A 22 6.66 -29.51 24.42
CA GLY A 22 8.07 -29.84 24.49
C GLY A 22 8.79 -28.60 24.99
N ARG A 23 9.22 -28.69 26.24
CA ARG A 23 10.09 -27.74 26.92
C ARG A 23 11.38 -27.68 26.08
N ARG A 24 11.41 -26.78 25.09
CA ARG A 24 12.64 -26.47 24.36
C ARG A 24 13.57 -25.79 25.36
N THR A 25 14.51 -26.58 25.84
CA THR A 25 15.70 -26.18 26.54
C THR A 25 16.36 -25.00 25.81
N PRO A 26 16.79 -23.93 26.49
CA PRO A 26 17.74 -23.01 25.88
C PRO A 26 19.03 -23.79 25.57
N LEU A 27 19.47 -23.72 24.32
CA LEU A 27 20.79 -24.21 23.90
C LEU A 27 21.85 -23.52 24.76
N SER A 28 22.49 -24.27 25.65
CA SER A 28 23.67 -23.81 26.39
C SER A 28 24.83 -23.76 25.41
N PHE A 29 25.39 -22.57 25.21
CA PHE A 29 26.68 -22.43 24.56
C PHE A 29 27.77 -22.92 25.50
N ASP A 30 28.58 -23.84 25.00
CA ASP A 30 29.78 -24.38 25.64
C ASP A 30 30.95 -23.40 25.41
N PRO A 31 31.52 -22.77 26.45
CA PRO A 31 32.62 -21.82 26.31
C PRO A 31 34.01 -22.47 26.20
N SER A 32 34.11 -23.80 26.01
CA SER A 32 35.40 -24.51 26.03
C SER A 32 36.24 -24.43 24.74
N VAL A 33 35.88 -23.60 23.75
CA VAL A 33 36.66 -23.42 22.50
C VAL A 33 37.33 -22.04 22.41
N VAL A 34 37.71 -21.46 23.55
CA VAL A 34 38.63 -20.31 23.57
C VAL A 34 39.90 -20.73 24.30
N SER A 35 40.83 -21.28 23.54
CA SER A 35 42.22 -21.47 23.96
C SER A 35 42.86 -20.10 24.13
N THR A 36 42.97 -19.61 25.37
CA THR A 36 43.88 -18.52 25.72
C THR A 36 45.33 -19.02 25.71
N PRO A 37 46.27 -18.40 24.98
CA PRO A 37 47.67 -18.56 25.27
C PRO A 37 48.02 -17.74 26.51
N ARG A 38 48.60 -18.46 27.46
CA ARG A 38 49.13 -18.05 28.75
C ARG A 38 50.30 -17.10 28.58
N SER A 39 50.32 -16.09 29.43
CA SER A 39 51.47 -15.24 29.77
C SER A 39 52.78 -16.03 29.89
N SER A 40 53.81 -15.58 29.18
CA SER A 40 55.20 -15.96 29.37
C SER A 40 56.05 -14.69 29.26
N TYR A 41 56.80 -14.39 30.31
CA TYR A 41 57.73 -13.28 30.37
C TYR A 41 59.07 -13.64 29.68
N ARG A 42 59.58 -12.65 28.94
CA ARG A 42 60.97 -12.39 28.49
C ARG A 42 61.64 -13.37 27.51
N ALA A 43 61.94 -12.83 26.33
CA ALA A 43 63.31 -12.79 25.81
C ALA A 43 63.53 -11.43 25.13
N VAL A 44 64.55 -10.70 25.58
CA VAL A 44 65.08 -9.52 24.90
C VAL A 44 65.75 -10.00 23.62
N ILE A 45 65.24 -9.60 22.46
CA ILE A 45 65.98 -9.64 21.20
C ILE A 45 65.88 -8.26 20.57
N THR A 46 67.05 -7.64 20.48
CA THR A 46 67.40 -6.34 19.92
C THR A 46 66.71 -6.01 18.60
N SER A 47 66.06 -4.84 18.56
CA SER A 47 65.59 -4.23 17.32
C SER A 47 66.74 -4.01 16.33
N PRO A 48 66.59 -4.34 15.03
CA PRO A 48 67.27 -3.58 14.00
C PRO A 48 66.49 -2.27 13.80
N ALA A 49 67.21 -1.15 13.88
CA ALA A 49 66.65 0.17 13.64
C ALA A 49 66.17 0.30 12.19
N LEU A 50 64.88 0.07 11.96
CA LEU A 50 64.21 0.47 10.72
C LEU A 50 63.93 1.97 10.79
N LYS A 51 64.91 2.75 10.32
CA LYS A 51 64.69 4.11 9.84
C LYS A 51 63.68 4.05 8.69
N SER A 52 62.39 4.19 8.99
CA SER A 52 61.38 4.49 7.99
C SER A 52 61.13 6.00 7.98
N THR A 53 61.84 6.69 7.08
CA THR A 53 61.52 8.04 6.67
C THR A 53 60.23 8.00 5.86
N ALA A 54 59.09 8.03 6.54
CA ALA A 54 57.80 8.32 5.92
C ALA A 54 57.40 9.75 6.28
N ARG A 55 57.95 10.72 5.55
CA ARG A 55 57.36 12.07 5.47
C ARG A 55 56.03 11.88 4.72
N ALA A 56 54.94 11.66 5.46
CA ALA A 56 53.60 11.70 4.90
C ALA A 56 53.33 13.13 4.41
N SER A 57 53.47 13.34 3.10
CA SER A 57 53.21 14.65 2.51
C SER A 57 51.72 14.95 2.61
N ASN A 58 51.36 16.11 3.18
CA ASN A 58 49.98 16.60 3.25
C ASN A 58 49.31 16.69 1.86
N SER A 59 50.12 16.76 0.79
CA SER A 59 49.68 16.73 -0.61
C SER A 59 48.90 15.45 -0.97
N ASN A 60 49.29 14.29 -0.44
CA ASN A 60 48.58 13.04 -0.73
C ASN A 60 47.22 12.97 -0.02
N ARG A 61 47.10 13.58 1.17
CA ARG A 61 45.84 13.59 1.93
C ARG A 61 44.80 14.51 1.30
N GLN A 62 45.21 15.69 0.86
CA GLN A 62 44.34 16.60 0.08
C GLN A 62 43.86 15.96 -1.23
N LYS A 63 44.74 15.27 -1.97
CA LYS A 63 44.33 14.56 -3.20
C LYS A 63 43.29 13.46 -2.95
N ILE A 64 43.42 12.71 -1.84
CA ILE A 64 42.48 11.64 -1.48
C ILE A 64 41.11 12.20 -1.08
N GLU A 65 41.06 13.34 -0.39
CA GLU A 65 39.80 14.02 -0.05
C GLU A 65 39.11 14.60 -1.29
N GLU A 66 39.87 15.23 -2.19
CA GLU A 66 39.34 15.76 -3.45
C GLU A 66 38.77 14.64 -4.35
N GLU A 67 39.40 13.46 -4.38
CA GLU A 67 38.85 12.28 -5.08
C GLU A 67 37.59 11.74 -4.42
N LYS A 68 37.53 11.70 -3.08
CA LYS A 68 36.33 11.28 -2.34
C LYS A 68 35.15 12.21 -2.58
N ASP A 69 35.39 13.51 -2.61
CA ASP A 69 34.36 14.51 -2.89
C ASP A 69 33.86 14.42 -4.34
N LYS A 70 34.77 14.22 -5.31
CA LYS A 70 34.41 13.94 -6.71
C LYS A 70 33.60 12.64 -6.85
N ALA A 71 33.97 11.59 -6.10
CA ALA A 71 33.23 10.33 -6.08
C ALA A 71 31.84 10.49 -5.45
N ALA A 72 31.72 11.20 -4.34
CA ALA A 72 30.45 11.48 -3.67
C ALA A 72 29.51 12.33 -4.55
N ALA A 73 30.04 13.38 -5.18
CA ALA A 73 29.31 14.20 -6.15
C ALA A 73 28.83 13.36 -7.35
N GLY A 74 29.67 12.44 -7.85
CA GLY A 74 29.30 11.50 -8.90
C GLY A 74 28.16 10.55 -8.51
N VAL A 75 28.14 10.08 -7.26
CA VAL A 75 27.05 9.24 -6.74
C VAL A 75 25.74 10.03 -6.63
N LEU A 76 25.79 11.27 -6.14
CA LEU A 76 24.62 12.15 -6.05
C LEU A 76 24.04 12.49 -7.43
N LEU A 77 24.90 12.78 -8.42
CA LEU A 77 24.48 13.01 -9.80
C LEU A 77 23.79 11.78 -10.40
N LYS A 78 24.35 10.58 -10.18
CA LYS A 78 23.72 9.31 -10.63
C LYS A 78 22.36 9.09 -9.98
N LEU A 79 22.22 9.32 -8.68
CA LEU A 79 20.95 9.19 -7.96
C LEU A 79 19.92 10.21 -8.48
N GLY A 80 20.33 11.45 -8.69
CA GLY A 80 19.48 12.49 -9.27
C GLY A 80 19.00 12.13 -10.68
N PHE A 81 19.90 11.61 -11.52
CA PHE A 81 19.55 11.16 -12.88
C PHE A 81 18.54 10.01 -12.88
N VAL A 82 18.73 9.00 -12.01
CA VAL A 82 17.78 7.88 -11.85
C VAL A 82 16.41 8.40 -11.40
N LEU A 83 16.37 9.33 -10.45
CA LEU A 83 15.12 9.93 -9.99
C LEU A 83 14.40 10.70 -11.11
N ILE A 84 15.14 11.48 -11.91
CA ILE A 84 14.59 12.19 -13.07
C ILE A 84 14.01 11.23 -14.10
N LEU A 85 14.70 10.13 -14.41
CA LEU A 85 14.21 9.12 -15.34
C LEU A 85 12.90 8.48 -14.85
N ILE A 86 12.82 8.19 -13.55
CA ILE A 86 11.59 7.63 -12.95
C ILE A 86 10.46 8.64 -13.05
N LEU A 87 10.67 9.89 -12.65
CA LEU A 87 9.67 10.95 -12.75
C LEU A 87 9.24 11.19 -14.21
N ALA A 88 10.17 11.21 -15.15
CA ALA A 88 9.89 11.32 -16.58
C ALA A 88 9.06 10.13 -17.08
N SER A 89 9.39 8.91 -16.67
CA SER A 89 8.64 7.71 -17.05
C SER A 89 7.22 7.72 -16.49
N GLU A 90 7.03 8.09 -15.21
CA GLU A 90 5.71 8.18 -14.59
C GLU A 90 4.85 9.27 -15.24
N THR A 91 5.44 10.42 -15.57
CA THR A 91 4.73 11.54 -16.20
C THR A 91 4.32 11.24 -17.63
N VAL A 92 5.25 10.71 -18.45
CA VAL A 92 4.97 10.31 -19.84
C VAL A 92 3.96 9.17 -19.88
N PHE A 93 4.15 8.13 -19.08
CA PHE A 93 3.20 7.01 -18.99
C PHE A 93 1.83 7.49 -18.50
N SER A 94 1.80 8.34 -17.48
CA SER A 94 0.58 8.94 -16.97
C SER A 94 -0.18 9.70 -18.06
N MET A 95 0.50 10.56 -18.82
CA MET A 95 -0.10 11.34 -19.91
C MET A 95 -0.60 10.42 -21.02
N TRP A 96 0.19 9.43 -21.42
CA TRP A 96 -0.17 8.48 -22.47
C TRP A 96 -1.42 7.68 -22.10
N VAL A 97 -1.46 7.12 -20.90
CA VAL A 97 -2.62 6.38 -20.37
C VAL A 97 -3.86 7.26 -20.30
N THR A 98 -3.76 8.49 -19.80
CA THR A 98 -4.92 9.40 -19.72
C THR A 98 -5.40 9.87 -21.08
N SER A 99 -4.53 9.89 -22.09
CA SER A 99 -4.89 10.28 -23.45
C SER A 99 -5.55 9.13 -24.21
N ALA A 100 -4.96 7.94 -24.13
CA ALA A 100 -5.42 6.76 -24.87
C ALA A 100 -6.65 6.09 -24.25
N LEU A 101 -6.81 6.17 -22.93
CA LEU A 101 -7.84 5.42 -22.19
C LEU A 101 -8.81 6.33 -21.45
N LYS A 102 -9.29 7.38 -22.14
CA LYS A 102 -10.26 8.29 -21.54
C LYS A 102 -11.56 7.54 -21.16
N PRO A 103 -12.05 7.72 -19.93
CA PRO A 103 -13.34 7.20 -19.53
C PRO A 103 -14.43 7.86 -20.37
N VAL A 104 -15.36 7.05 -20.86
CA VAL A 104 -16.54 7.50 -21.62
C VAL A 104 -17.59 8.08 -20.67
N PHE A 105 -17.73 7.47 -19.49
CA PHE A 105 -18.69 7.90 -18.50
C PHE A 105 -18.01 8.59 -17.31
N THR A 106 -18.79 9.31 -16.52
CA THR A 106 -18.33 9.80 -15.21
C THR A 106 -19.18 9.19 -14.11
N ALA A 107 -18.63 9.10 -12.90
CA ALA A 107 -19.39 8.61 -11.75
C ALA A 107 -20.66 9.45 -11.54
N ASP A 108 -20.57 10.76 -11.77
CA ASP A 108 -21.68 11.69 -11.63
C ASP A 108 -22.73 11.51 -12.73
N SER A 109 -22.34 11.27 -13.99
CA SER A 109 -23.30 11.05 -15.08
C SER A 109 -24.10 9.77 -14.87
N VAL A 110 -23.44 8.68 -14.48
CA VAL A 110 -24.10 7.39 -14.21
C VAL A 110 -25.00 7.48 -12.98
N ARG A 111 -24.53 8.14 -11.92
CA ARG A 111 -25.33 8.41 -10.72
C ARG A 111 -26.57 9.24 -11.04
N ALA A 112 -26.40 10.32 -11.79
CA ALA A 112 -27.50 11.19 -12.20
C ALA A 112 -28.55 10.43 -13.03
N ALA A 113 -28.13 9.54 -13.92
CA ALA A 113 -29.06 8.67 -14.66
C ALA A 113 -29.85 7.75 -13.72
N GLY A 114 -29.19 7.13 -12.75
CA GLY A 114 -29.83 6.27 -11.75
C GLY A 114 -30.83 7.02 -10.88
N GLU A 115 -30.43 8.17 -10.33
CA GLU A 115 -31.27 8.98 -9.44
C GLU A 115 -32.48 9.58 -10.16
N ARG A 116 -32.31 10.06 -11.39
CA ARG A 116 -33.39 10.64 -12.21
C ARG A 116 -34.39 9.58 -12.70
N SER A 117 -33.99 8.31 -12.77
CA SER A 117 -34.86 7.23 -13.23
C SER A 117 -36.12 7.06 -12.37
N ARG A 118 -36.12 7.47 -11.09
CA ARG A 118 -37.28 7.34 -10.19
C ARG A 118 -38.54 8.02 -10.69
N VAL A 119 -38.41 9.12 -11.43
CA VAL A 119 -39.54 9.91 -11.93
C VAL A 119 -40.31 9.13 -13.00
N VAL A 120 -39.70 8.11 -13.59
CA VAL A 120 -40.30 7.29 -14.64
C VAL A 120 -41.34 6.33 -14.05
N LYS A 121 -42.56 6.44 -14.58
CA LYS A 121 -43.65 5.50 -14.31
C LYS A 121 -43.35 4.17 -15.03
N GLY A 122 -43.68 3.03 -14.40
CA GLY A 122 -43.42 1.70 -14.97
C GLY A 122 -42.51 0.78 -14.16
N GLY A 123 -42.31 1.08 -12.87
CA GLY A 123 -41.56 0.21 -11.95
C GLY A 123 -40.08 0.06 -12.33
N LEU A 124 -39.50 -1.09 -12.03
CA LEU A 124 -38.09 -1.35 -12.32
C LEU A 124 -37.80 -1.31 -13.83
N SER A 125 -38.61 -1.96 -14.65
CA SER A 125 -38.36 -2.04 -16.11
C SER A 125 -38.28 -0.65 -16.76
N GLY A 126 -39.20 0.25 -16.40
CA GLY A 126 -39.15 1.65 -16.85
C GLY A 126 -37.89 2.39 -16.41
N ARG A 127 -37.43 2.14 -15.18
CA ARG A 127 -36.16 2.71 -14.66
C ARG A 127 -34.95 2.19 -15.41
N LEU A 128 -34.89 0.89 -15.70
CA LEU A 128 -33.79 0.27 -16.45
C LEU A 128 -33.71 0.85 -17.88
N MET A 129 -34.85 0.96 -18.55
CA MET A 129 -34.92 1.55 -19.89
C MET A 129 -34.49 3.03 -19.90
N TYR A 130 -34.89 3.80 -18.88
CA TYR A 130 -34.45 5.18 -18.73
C TYR A 130 -32.94 5.29 -18.56
N VAL A 131 -32.34 4.52 -17.64
CA VAL A 131 -30.89 4.52 -17.41
C VAL A 131 -30.15 4.15 -18.70
N GLN A 132 -30.61 3.12 -19.41
CA GLN A 132 -30.01 2.69 -20.67
C GLN A 132 -30.06 3.79 -21.74
N ASN A 133 -31.18 4.50 -21.87
CA ASN A 133 -31.31 5.60 -22.81
C ASN A 133 -30.42 6.80 -22.42
N GLN A 134 -30.33 7.14 -21.13
CA GLN A 134 -29.43 8.19 -20.66
C GLN A 134 -27.96 7.86 -20.94
N LEU A 135 -27.53 6.62 -20.71
CA LEU A 135 -26.16 6.20 -21.02
C LEU A 135 -25.85 6.27 -22.53
N ARG A 136 -26.81 5.90 -23.39
CA ARG A 136 -26.65 6.07 -24.85
C ARG A 136 -26.55 7.54 -25.26
N ASN A 137 -27.29 8.41 -24.58
CA ASN A 137 -27.25 9.84 -24.84
C ASN A 137 -25.93 10.49 -24.39
N PHE A 138 -25.36 10.05 -23.26
CA PHE A 138 -24.05 10.53 -22.80
C PHE A 138 -22.91 10.11 -23.72
N ALA A 139 -23.03 8.96 -24.39
CA ALA A 139 -22.00 8.42 -25.25
C ALA A 139 -22.58 7.96 -26.61
N PRO A 140 -22.86 8.91 -27.52
CA PRO A 140 -23.34 8.58 -28.85
C PRO A 140 -22.35 7.66 -29.59
N GLY A 141 -22.84 6.55 -30.13
CA GLY A 141 -22.01 5.55 -30.84
C GLY A 141 -21.45 4.43 -29.96
N VAL A 142 -21.57 4.51 -28.63
CA VAL A 142 -21.17 3.41 -27.74
C VAL A 142 -22.29 2.38 -27.59
N ARG A 143 -21.94 1.10 -27.74
CA ARG A 143 -22.90 0.00 -27.63
C ARG A 143 -23.22 -0.28 -26.16
N VAL A 144 -24.38 0.22 -25.71
CA VAL A 144 -24.97 -0.12 -24.40
C VAL A 144 -25.88 -1.33 -24.53
N SER A 145 -25.61 -2.37 -23.74
CA SER A 145 -26.37 -3.63 -23.68
C SER A 145 -27.81 -3.42 -23.23
N ASN A 146 -28.71 -4.32 -23.64
CA ASN A 146 -30.09 -4.33 -23.17
C ASN A 146 -30.23 -5.17 -21.90
N CYS A 147 -30.59 -4.52 -20.79
CA CYS A 147 -30.86 -5.18 -19.50
C CYS A 147 -32.36 -5.19 -19.13
N SER A 148 -33.24 -4.73 -20.03
CA SER A 148 -34.62 -4.40 -19.66
C SER A 148 -35.61 -5.56 -19.70
N PHE A 149 -35.47 -6.62 -20.53
CA PHE A 149 -36.42 -7.75 -20.60
C PHE A 149 -35.90 -8.99 -21.39
N LYS A 150 -36.72 -10.06 -21.47
CA LYS A 150 -36.62 -11.45 -22.03
C LYS A 150 -35.32 -11.95 -22.70
N ASP A 151 -34.62 -11.15 -23.51
CA ASP A 151 -33.34 -11.52 -24.17
C ASP A 151 -32.12 -10.90 -23.46
N SER A 152 -32.24 -10.60 -22.17
CA SER A 152 -31.22 -9.89 -21.41
C SER A 152 -30.13 -10.83 -20.90
N ALA A 153 -28.89 -10.37 -20.96
CA ALA A 153 -27.70 -11.11 -20.55
C ALA A 153 -27.51 -11.14 -19.02
N TRP A 154 -28.59 -11.39 -18.26
CA TRP A 154 -28.51 -11.54 -16.82
C TRP A 154 -27.75 -12.81 -16.46
N LYS A 155 -26.72 -12.66 -15.63
CA LYS A 155 -25.90 -13.75 -15.13
C LYS A 155 -26.00 -13.81 -13.63
N ILE A 156 -26.21 -14.99 -13.08
CA ILE A 156 -26.20 -15.19 -11.64
C ILE A 156 -24.74 -15.26 -11.17
N ASN A 157 -24.42 -14.46 -10.17
CA ASN A 157 -23.13 -14.45 -9.50
C ASN A 157 -23.17 -15.40 -8.30
N HIS A 158 -22.59 -16.58 -8.47
CA HIS A 158 -22.51 -17.62 -7.44
C HIS A 158 -21.19 -17.61 -6.65
N ASN A 159 -20.46 -16.49 -6.64
CA ASN A 159 -19.14 -16.38 -6.01
C ASN A 159 -19.14 -16.50 -4.46
N GLY A 160 -20.20 -17.04 -3.85
CA GLY A 160 -20.32 -17.35 -2.42
C GLY A 160 -20.47 -16.13 -1.49
N LEU A 161 -20.04 -14.95 -1.91
CA LEU A 161 -20.01 -13.76 -1.05
C LEU A 161 -21.33 -12.98 -1.04
N LEU A 162 -22.03 -12.89 -2.16
CA LEU A 162 -23.36 -12.27 -2.25
C LEU A 162 -24.10 -12.87 -3.44
N LEU A 163 -25.21 -13.56 -3.16
CA LEU A 163 -26.05 -14.11 -4.20
C LEU A 163 -26.79 -12.98 -4.91
N SER A 164 -26.48 -12.77 -6.19
CA SER A 164 -27.04 -11.67 -6.97
C SER A 164 -27.08 -12.03 -8.44
N SER A 165 -28.03 -11.45 -9.16
CA SER A 165 -28.07 -11.44 -10.62
C SER A 165 -27.46 -10.13 -11.10
N HIS A 166 -26.69 -10.15 -12.18
CA HIS A 166 -26.11 -8.95 -12.77
C HIS A 166 -26.26 -8.92 -14.29
N CYS A 167 -26.39 -7.71 -14.83
CA CYS A 167 -26.39 -7.42 -16.26
C CYS A 167 -25.39 -6.32 -16.56
N MET A 168 -24.45 -6.59 -17.46
CA MET A 168 -23.42 -5.63 -17.88
C MET A 168 -24.01 -4.69 -18.92
N LEU A 169 -24.21 -3.41 -18.57
CA LEU A 169 -24.66 -2.37 -19.50
C LEU A 169 -23.53 -1.90 -20.41
N TYR A 170 -22.34 -1.74 -19.85
CA TYR A 170 -21.16 -1.28 -20.57
C TYR A 170 -19.89 -1.84 -19.92
N LYS A 171 -18.89 -2.17 -20.74
CA LYS A 171 -17.58 -2.62 -20.30
C LYS A 171 -16.52 -2.18 -21.29
N SER A 172 -15.45 -1.60 -20.77
CA SER A 172 -14.23 -1.24 -21.49
C SER A 172 -13.01 -1.65 -20.67
N GLY A 173 -11.80 -1.38 -21.17
CA GLY A 173 -10.57 -1.61 -20.39
C GLY A 173 -10.48 -0.72 -19.14
N THR A 174 -11.23 0.37 -19.08
CA THR A 174 -11.08 1.39 -18.03
C THR A 174 -12.34 1.69 -17.24
N GLU A 175 -13.48 1.19 -17.67
CA GLU A 175 -14.76 1.43 -17.02
C GLU A 175 -15.72 0.26 -17.18
N GLU A 176 -16.54 0.06 -16.16
CA GLU A 176 -17.62 -0.91 -16.14
C GLU A 176 -18.88 -0.27 -15.57
N VAL A 177 -20.00 -0.40 -16.29
CA VAL A 177 -21.34 -0.06 -15.81
C VAL A 177 -22.15 -1.35 -15.81
N LYS A 178 -22.70 -1.72 -14.66
CA LYS A 178 -23.54 -2.90 -14.55
C LYS A 178 -24.68 -2.67 -13.58
N ILE A 179 -25.74 -3.43 -13.77
CA ILE A 179 -26.87 -3.47 -12.85
C ILE A 179 -26.81 -4.81 -12.15
N TRP A 180 -27.02 -4.82 -10.85
CA TRP A 180 -27.12 -6.06 -10.10
C TRP A 180 -28.19 -5.96 -9.02
N GLY A 181 -28.66 -7.11 -8.57
CA GLY A 181 -29.73 -7.14 -7.57
C GLY A 181 -30.22 -8.55 -7.33
N TRP A 182 -31.24 -8.66 -6.49
CA TRP A 182 -31.89 -9.94 -6.22
C TRP A 182 -33.38 -9.73 -5.94
N PRO A 183 -34.26 -10.61 -6.46
CA PRO A 183 -35.70 -10.52 -6.20
C PRO A 183 -36.06 -10.91 -4.77
N LEU A 184 -35.30 -11.81 -4.14
CA LEU A 184 -35.51 -12.25 -2.76
C LEU A 184 -34.61 -11.48 -1.78
N GLN A 185 -34.93 -11.55 -0.50
CA GLN A 185 -34.03 -11.04 0.53
C GLN A 185 -32.74 -11.85 0.54
N THR A 186 -31.60 -11.17 0.57
CA THR A 186 -30.28 -11.80 0.64
C THR A 186 -29.31 -10.88 1.37
N ALA A 187 -28.28 -11.46 1.97
CA ALA A 187 -27.20 -10.70 2.59
C ALA A 187 -25.86 -11.29 2.16
N GLY A 188 -24.84 -10.46 2.17
CA GLY A 188 -23.52 -10.87 1.72
C GLY A 188 -22.51 -9.73 1.74
N LEU A 189 -21.31 -10.02 1.24
CA LEU A 189 -20.20 -9.10 1.18
C LEU A 189 -20.05 -8.53 -0.23
N ILE A 190 -20.06 -7.20 -0.34
CA ILE A 190 -19.55 -6.51 -1.52
C ILE A 190 -18.04 -6.61 -1.49
N LYS A 191 -17.49 -7.34 -2.47
CA LYS A 191 -16.05 -7.65 -2.56
C LYS A 191 -15.20 -6.39 -2.57
N THR A 192 -14.15 -6.42 -1.76
CA THR A 192 -13.04 -5.47 -1.82
C THR A 192 -12.45 -5.41 -3.23
N GLY A 193 -12.21 -4.20 -3.72
CA GLY A 193 -11.64 -3.95 -5.05
C GLY A 193 -10.48 -2.98 -5.00
N ILE A 194 -9.60 -3.07 -5.99
CA ILE A 194 -8.43 -2.18 -6.14
C ILE A 194 -8.85 -0.77 -6.63
N SER A 195 -10.10 -0.62 -7.06
CA SER A 195 -10.65 0.67 -7.50
C SER A 195 -11.91 1.04 -6.74
N SER A 196 -12.13 2.36 -6.65
CA SER A 196 -13.35 2.93 -6.10
C SER A 196 -14.54 2.61 -7.01
N ARG A 197 -15.68 2.29 -6.39
CA ARG A 197 -16.94 1.96 -7.08
C ARG A 197 -18.07 2.84 -6.57
N SER A 198 -18.90 3.31 -7.47
CA SER A 198 -20.10 4.08 -7.17
C SER A 198 -21.33 3.20 -7.34
N PHE A 199 -22.23 3.26 -6.36
CA PHE A 199 -23.48 2.50 -6.36
C PHE A 199 -24.66 3.45 -6.29
N THR A 200 -25.77 3.09 -6.91
CA THR A 200 -27.03 3.85 -6.86
C THR A 200 -28.20 2.88 -6.80
N VAL A 201 -29.03 2.99 -5.76
CA VAL A 201 -30.20 2.11 -5.60
C VAL A 201 -31.28 2.51 -6.62
N LEU A 202 -31.56 1.64 -7.59
CA LEU A 202 -32.62 1.84 -8.58
C LEU A 202 -33.99 1.43 -8.03
N SER A 203 -34.04 0.37 -7.20
CA SER A 203 -35.27 -0.13 -6.59
C SER A 203 -34.95 -0.84 -5.27
N GLY A 204 -35.92 -0.90 -4.35
CA GLY A 204 -35.80 -1.59 -3.08
C GLY A 204 -35.00 -0.82 -2.03
N ARG A 205 -34.33 -1.58 -1.15
CA ARG A 205 -33.62 -1.07 0.03
C ARG A 205 -32.37 -1.90 0.29
N VAL A 206 -31.26 -1.21 0.53
CA VAL A 206 -29.96 -1.79 0.89
C VAL A 206 -29.63 -1.36 2.31
N THR A 207 -29.34 -2.31 3.19
CA THR A 207 -28.75 -2.02 4.51
C THR A 207 -27.26 -2.33 4.42
N GLU A 208 -26.41 -1.34 4.67
CA GLU A 208 -24.96 -1.43 4.53
C GLU A 208 -24.27 -1.33 5.90
N TRP A 209 -23.37 -2.27 6.18
CA TRP A 209 -22.37 -2.19 7.23
C TRP A 209 -21.01 -1.95 6.57
N ALA A 210 -20.53 -0.71 6.67
CA ALA A 210 -19.25 -0.32 6.10
C ALA A 210 -18.09 -0.86 6.96
N ASP A 211 -16.96 -1.13 6.30
CA ASP A 211 -15.75 -1.61 6.98
C ASP A 211 -15.31 -0.69 8.13
N GLY A 212 -14.93 -1.30 9.25
CA GLY A 212 -14.52 -0.60 10.48
C GLY A 212 -15.65 0.15 11.22
N LYS A 213 -16.91 0.07 10.79
CA LYS A 213 -18.04 0.72 11.48
C LYS A 213 -18.91 -0.29 12.23
N ILE A 214 -19.31 0.10 13.45
CA ILE A 214 -20.17 -0.71 14.32
C ILE A 214 -21.64 -0.64 13.88
N GLY A 215 -22.07 0.49 13.30
CA GLY A 215 -23.45 0.73 12.86
C GLY A 215 -23.69 0.45 11.38
N TYR A 216 -24.98 0.37 11.01
CA TYR A 216 -25.43 0.25 9.63
C TYR A 216 -26.05 1.53 9.09
N VAL A 217 -26.09 1.64 7.76
CA VAL A 217 -26.77 2.72 7.04
C VAL A 217 -27.81 2.10 6.12
N ILE A 218 -29.04 2.59 6.17
CA ILE A 218 -30.11 2.17 5.26
C ILE A 218 -30.15 3.11 4.06
N ARG A 219 -29.99 2.54 2.87
CA ARG A 219 -30.04 3.21 1.57
C ARG A 219 -31.29 2.76 0.83
N ARG A 220 -32.22 3.69 0.61
CA ARG A 220 -33.46 3.44 -0.15
C ARG A 220 -33.27 3.88 -1.60
N GLY A 221 -34.27 3.62 -2.46
CA GLY A 221 -34.28 4.09 -3.84
C GLY A 221 -33.78 5.53 -3.98
N ASN A 222 -32.85 5.75 -4.92
CA ASN A 222 -32.11 6.98 -5.22
C ASN A 222 -30.97 7.34 -4.26
N ALA A 223 -30.72 6.55 -3.22
CA ALA A 223 -29.50 6.72 -2.46
C ALA A 223 -28.32 6.23 -3.30
N SER A 224 -27.30 7.08 -3.41
CA SER A 224 -26.02 6.75 -4.01
C SER A 224 -24.92 6.74 -2.95
N TRP A 225 -23.90 5.93 -3.17
CA TRP A 225 -22.73 5.87 -2.30
C TRP A 225 -21.50 5.39 -3.03
N VAL A 226 -20.35 5.63 -2.41
CA VAL A 226 -19.05 5.27 -2.96
C VAL A 226 -18.36 4.31 -2.00
N GLN A 227 -17.95 3.16 -2.52
CA GLN A 227 -17.02 2.26 -1.87
C GLN A 227 -15.61 2.64 -2.31
N LYS A 228 -14.74 2.92 -1.34
CA LYS A 228 -13.35 3.31 -1.60
C LYS A 228 -12.53 2.09 -2.03
N GLN A 229 -11.39 2.33 -2.68
CA GLN A 229 -10.42 1.26 -2.93
C GLN A 229 -10.05 0.54 -1.62
N TRP A 230 -9.80 -0.77 -1.72
CA TRP A 230 -9.44 -1.64 -0.61
C TRP A 230 -10.47 -1.70 0.54
N SER A 231 -11.68 -1.19 0.35
CA SER A 231 -12.76 -1.33 1.34
C SER A 231 -13.76 -2.40 0.93
N GLY A 232 -14.22 -3.17 1.91
CA GLY A 232 -15.37 -4.08 1.80
C GLY A 232 -16.62 -3.49 2.45
N SER A 233 -17.80 -3.99 2.13
CA SER A 233 -18.98 -3.73 2.95
C SER A 233 -19.91 -4.92 2.96
N VAL A 234 -20.46 -5.22 4.13
CA VAL A 234 -21.54 -6.21 4.25
C VAL A 234 -22.83 -5.49 3.89
N VAL A 235 -23.65 -6.12 3.07
CA VAL A 235 -24.94 -5.58 2.67
C VAL A 235 -26.03 -6.61 2.84
N GLN A 236 -27.20 -6.13 3.21
CA GLN A 236 -28.46 -6.85 3.11
C GLN A 236 -29.31 -6.16 2.06
N LEU A 237 -29.73 -6.93 1.06
CA LEU A 237 -30.69 -6.53 0.06
C LEU A 237 -32.07 -7.00 0.51
N ASP A 238 -33.00 -6.07 0.57
CA ASP A 238 -34.40 -6.41 0.73
C ASP A 238 -34.97 -7.00 -0.57
N PRO A 239 -36.16 -7.64 -0.52
CA PRO A 239 -36.82 -8.15 -1.71
C PRO A 239 -36.93 -7.08 -2.81
N ASN A 240 -36.73 -7.50 -4.06
CA ASN A 240 -36.79 -6.65 -5.25
C ASN A 240 -35.84 -5.44 -5.22
N THR A 241 -34.64 -5.64 -4.67
CA THR A 241 -33.60 -4.61 -4.63
C THR A 241 -32.68 -4.72 -5.82
N TRP A 242 -32.50 -3.59 -6.52
CA TRP A 242 -31.68 -3.48 -7.72
C TRP A 242 -30.82 -2.22 -7.63
N VAL A 243 -29.54 -2.37 -7.95
CA VAL A 243 -28.48 -1.38 -7.77
C VAL A 243 -27.74 -1.21 -9.09
N LEU A 244 -27.53 0.05 -9.47
CA LEU A 244 -26.62 0.43 -10.54
C LEU A 244 -25.23 0.60 -9.96
N GLU A 245 -24.24 -0.08 -10.53
CA GLU A 245 -22.84 0.01 -10.16
C GLU A 245 -22.03 0.58 -11.32
N TYR A 246 -21.17 1.54 -10.98
CA TYR A 246 -20.15 2.08 -11.86
C TYR A 246 -18.78 1.88 -11.22
N GLY A 247 -17.88 1.24 -11.95
CA GLY A 247 -16.49 1.05 -11.57
C GLY A 247 -15.57 1.67 -12.61
N ARG A 248 -14.52 2.35 -12.15
CA ARG A 248 -13.36 2.72 -12.99
C ARG A 248 -12.21 1.78 -12.69
N SER A 249 -11.37 1.51 -13.67
CA SER A 249 -10.11 0.79 -13.46
C SER A 249 -9.13 1.68 -12.69
N TRP A 250 -8.30 1.07 -11.85
CA TRP A 250 -7.26 1.77 -11.07
C TRP A 250 -6.29 2.56 -11.95
N ILE A 251 -6.08 2.12 -13.20
CA ILE A 251 -5.22 2.74 -14.20
C ILE A 251 -5.66 4.18 -14.55
N VAL A 252 -6.97 4.45 -14.46
CA VAL A 252 -7.61 5.73 -14.84
C VAL A 252 -8.32 6.37 -13.66
N ALA A 253 -8.19 5.82 -12.44
CA ALA A 253 -8.76 6.43 -11.25
C ALA A 253 -8.11 7.80 -10.98
N ASP A 254 -8.93 8.78 -10.58
CA ASP A 254 -8.49 10.15 -10.29
C ASP A 254 -7.52 10.18 -9.08
N ASP A 255 -7.62 9.18 -8.21
CA ASP A 255 -6.66 8.86 -7.15
C ASP A 255 -5.45 8.08 -7.72
N LYS A 256 -4.71 8.70 -8.64
CA LYS A 256 -3.46 8.12 -9.11
C LYS A 256 -2.47 8.00 -7.94
N PRO A 257 -1.73 6.88 -7.81
CA PRO A 257 -0.47 6.89 -7.08
C PRO A 257 0.57 7.62 -7.94
N ARG A 258 0.42 8.93 -8.14
CA ARG A 258 1.54 9.75 -8.62
C ARG A 258 2.60 9.67 -7.54
N GLY A 259 3.71 9.03 -7.86
CA GLY A 259 4.86 8.97 -6.99
C GLY A 259 4.88 7.88 -5.92
N VAL A 260 4.23 6.73 -6.14
CA VAL A 260 4.56 5.56 -5.28
C VAL A 260 5.97 5.06 -5.57
N LEU A 261 6.37 4.94 -6.84
CA LEU A 261 7.76 4.60 -7.16
C LEU A 261 8.68 5.77 -6.82
N SER A 262 8.26 7.02 -7.09
CA SER A 262 9.07 8.18 -6.73
C SER A 262 9.24 8.37 -5.22
N SER A 263 8.25 8.06 -4.38
CA SER A 263 8.36 8.12 -2.91
C SER A 263 9.23 7.02 -2.34
N LEU A 264 9.09 5.77 -2.82
CA LEU A 264 9.95 4.66 -2.42
C LEU A 264 11.41 4.93 -2.78
N VAL A 265 11.66 5.47 -3.98
CA VAL A 265 13.01 5.82 -4.42
C VAL A 265 13.52 7.06 -3.71
N ALA A 266 12.68 8.06 -3.41
CA ALA A 266 13.08 9.23 -2.63
C ALA A 266 13.51 8.84 -1.20
N GLU A 267 12.84 7.88 -0.55
CA GLU A 267 13.25 7.36 0.75
C GLU A 267 14.60 6.60 0.66
N LEU A 268 14.82 5.80 -0.38
CA LEU A 268 16.12 5.14 -0.60
C LEU A 268 17.24 6.15 -0.87
N VAL A 269 16.96 7.21 -1.65
CA VAL A 269 17.88 8.32 -1.91
C VAL A 269 18.18 9.04 -0.60
N LYS A 270 17.17 9.36 0.22
CA LYS A 270 17.32 10.00 1.53
C LYS A 270 18.19 9.17 2.47
N ILE A 271 17.98 7.85 2.53
CA ILE A 271 18.82 6.93 3.31
C ILE A 271 20.28 6.99 2.81
N ARG A 272 20.52 6.93 1.50
CA ARG A 272 21.88 6.99 0.94
C ARG A 272 22.56 8.34 1.14
N VAL A 273 21.86 9.45 0.93
CA VAL A 273 22.36 10.81 1.18
C VAL A 273 22.70 11.00 2.67
N SER A 274 21.83 10.53 3.57
CA SER A 274 22.09 10.61 5.02
C SER A 274 23.31 9.78 5.44
N SER A 275 23.56 8.65 4.79
CA SER A 275 24.76 7.83 5.05
C SER A 275 26.04 8.53 4.60
N LEU A 276 26.00 9.20 3.44
CA LEU A 276 27.14 9.96 2.91
C LEU A 276 27.45 11.19 3.80
N LEU A 277 26.43 11.94 4.20
CA LEU A 277 26.58 13.09 5.11
C LEU A 277 27.12 12.67 6.49
N LYS A 278 26.67 11.53 7.03
CA LYS A 278 27.20 10.98 8.29
C LYS A 278 28.67 10.59 8.15
N THR A 279 29.07 9.99 7.05
CA THR A 279 30.49 9.69 6.80
C THR A 279 31.32 10.96 6.67
N MET A 280 30.81 12.03 6.03
CA MET A 280 31.52 13.30 5.92
C MET A 280 31.65 14.02 7.29
N ASN A 281 30.58 14.08 8.08
CA ASN A 281 30.61 14.66 9.43
C ASN A 281 31.49 13.86 10.40
N SER A 282 31.57 12.54 10.27
CA SER A 282 32.48 11.74 11.10
C SER A 282 33.95 11.98 10.76
N VAL A 283 34.25 12.35 9.52
CA VAL A 283 35.61 12.68 9.07
C VAL A 283 36.01 14.06 9.57
N SER A 284 35.10 15.05 9.55
CA SER A 284 35.39 16.40 10.07
C SER A 284 35.60 16.42 11.59
N ILE A 285 34.83 15.63 12.36
CA ILE A 285 35.02 15.50 13.82
C ILE A 285 36.35 14.81 14.14
N PHE A 286 36.76 13.81 13.34
CA PHE A 286 38.05 13.16 13.51
C PHE A 286 39.21 14.11 13.19
N GLU A 287 39.04 15.02 12.23
CA GLU A 287 40.04 16.03 11.87
C GLU A 287 40.22 17.14 12.90
N GLU A 288 39.14 17.67 13.48
CA GLU A 288 39.21 18.66 14.58
C GLU A 288 39.88 18.05 15.83
N THR A 289 39.64 16.77 16.10
CA THR A 289 40.26 16.07 17.23
C THR A 289 41.75 15.79 16.97
N TYR A 290 42.13 15.47 15.74
CA TYR A 290 43.54 15.20 15.39
C TYR A 290 44.38 16.48 15.30
N SER A 291 43.80 17.58 14.82
CA SER A 291 44.49 18.88 14.68
C SER A 291 44.68 19.57 16.04
N SER A 292 43.73 19.42 16.97
CA SER A 292 43.88 19.91 18.35
C SER A 292 44.93 19.13 19.16
N LEU A 293 45.10 17.82 18.92
CA LEU A 293 46.12 16.99 19.57
C LEU A 293 47.56 17.27 19.11
N PHE A 294 47.77 17.68 17.85
CA PHE A 294 49.12 17.90 17.30
C PHE A 294 49.64 19.36 17.44
N ASN A 295 48.75 20.34 17.60
CA ASN A 295 49.18 21.73 17.87
C ASN A 295 49.57 21.99 19.34
N GLY A 296 49.35 21.03 20.24
CA GLY A 296 49.65 21.17 21.68
C GLY A 296 51.10 20.88 22.10
N HIS A 297 52.01 20.49 21.19
CA HIS A 297 53.33 19.96 21.56
C HIS A 297 54.55 20.70 20.97
N GLY A 298 54.40 21.99 20.64
CA GLY A 298 55.47 22.81 20.04
C GLY A 298 56.12 23.87 20.93
N GLN A 299 55.74 24.01 22.21
CA GLN A 299 56.19 25.13 23.06
C GLN A 299 56.49 24.65 24.49
N MET A 300 57.63 24.00 24.73
CA MET A 300 58.31 24.08 26.04
C MET A 300 59.78 23.68 25.95
N LYS A 301 60.61 24.52 26.58
CA LYS A 301 62.04 24.40 26.89
C LYS A 301 63.02 24.94 25.84
N LYS A 302 63.49 26.15 26.08
CA LYS A 302 64.85 26.43 26.57
C LYS A 302 64.95 27.91 26.94
N ASN A 303 65.11 28.21 28.23
CA ASN A 303 65.70 29.46 28.71
C ASN A 303 66.25 29.20 30.13
N PHE A 304 67.56 28.98 30.21
CA PHE A 304 68.46 29.48 31.24
C PHE A 304 69.84 29.53 30.59
N PRO A 305 70.59 30.62 30.79
CA PRO A 305 71.73 30.46 31.69
C PRO A 305 72.06 31.69 32.57
N THR A 306 72.73 31.34 33.67
CA THR A 306 73.70 32.09 34.53
C THR A 306 73.32 33.46 35.07
#